data_AF-A0A9E5GMT0-F1
#
_entry.id   AF-A0A9E5GMT0-F1
#
_cell.length_a   1.000
_cell.length_b   1.000
_cell.length_c   1.000
_cell.angle_alpha   90.00
_cell.angle_beta   90.00
_cell.angle_gamma   90.00
#
_symmetry.space_group_name_H-M   'P 1'
#
loop_
_entity.id
_entity.type
_entity.pdbx_description
1 polymer ?
#
loop_
_entity_poly.entity_id
_entity_poly.type
_entity_poly.pdbx_seq_one_letter_code
_entity_poly.pdbx_strand_id
1 'polypeptide(L)'
;MNPLNAITFKALKLATLSLALMTIACGEIPNTTSDIELVILGVSQDAGRPHIACIKSCCINPDGRPKPHEPVIALGVTDGSTAVLIEATPDLPAQWNQLKQETGKNPEALFITHAHIGHYTG
;
A
#
# COMPACT_ATOMS: atom_id res chain seq x y z
N MET A 1 33.39 -43.02 -41.45
CA MET A 1 33.21 -41.77 -40.66
C MET A 1 34.28 -41.74 -39.59
N ASN A 2 35.05 -40.65 -39.50
CA ASN A 2 36.24 -40.58 -38.65
C ASN A 2 35.84 -40.59 -37.16
N PRO A 3 36.34 -41.51 -36.31
CA PRO A 3 35.96 -41.62 -34.90
C PRO A 3 36.16 -40.33 -34.10
N LEU A 4 37.11 -39.47 -34.51
CA LEU A 4 37.30 -38.14 -33.92
C LEU A 4 36.08 -37.22 -34.07
N ASN A 5 35.32 -37.33 -35.16
CA ASN A 5 34.13 -36.50 -35.38
C ASN A 5 32.96 -36.95 -34.47
N ALA A 6 32.79 -38.25 -34.22
CA ALA A 6 31.73 -38.74 -33.34
C ALA A 6 31.93 -38.32 -31.88
N ILE A 7 33.19 -38.24 -31.43
CA ILE A 7 33.56 -37.80 -30.08
C ILE A 7 33.35 -36.29 -29.92
N THR A 8 33.76 -35.48 -30.91
CA THR A 8 33.55 -34.02 -30.90
C THR A 8 32.07 -33.64 -30.94
N PHE A 9 31.23 -34.32 -31.72
CA PHE A 9 29.78 -34.07 -31.75
C PHE A 9 29.08 -34.44 -30.42
N LYS A 10 29.51 -35.49 -29.72
CA LYS A 10 28.98 -35.85 -28.40
C LYS A 10 29.40 -34.84 -27.33
N ALA A 11 30.66 -34.43 -27.33
CA ALA A 11 31.17 -33.40 -26.43
C ALA A 11 30.45 -32.06 -26.63
N LEU A 12 30.19 -31.67 -27.89
CA LEU A 12 29.47 -30.44 -28.21
C LEU A 12 28.00 -30.48 -27.73
N LYS A 13 27.30 -31.61 -27.90
CA LYS A 13 25.94 -31.79 -27.39
C LYS A 13 25.85 -31.76 -25.86
N LEU A 14 26.83 -32.36 -25.16
CA LEU A 14 26.90 -32.28 -23.69
C LEU A 14 27.19 -30.86 -23.20
N ALA A 15 28.10 -30.14 -23.87
CA ALA A 15 28.44 -28.75 -23.53
C ALA A 15 27.25 -27.79 -23.75
N THR A 16 26.44 -28.01 -24.79
CA THR A 16 25.22 -27.21 -25.01
C THR A 16 24.12 -27.52 -24.00
N LEU A 17 24.01 -28.77 -23.53
CA LEU A 17 23.02 -29.18 -22.52
C LEU A 17 23.38 -28.66 -21.13
N SER A 18 24.68 -28.63 -20.78
CA SER A 18 25.14 -28.04 -19.52
C SER A 18 24.96 -26.52 -19.48
N LEU A 19 25.15 -25.84 -20.62
CA LEU A 19 24.95 -24.38 -20.72
C LEU A 19 23.47 -23.98 -20.60
N ALA A 20 22.56 -24.79 -21.18
CA ALA A 20 21.11 -24.58 -21.06
C ALA A 20 20.57 -24.87 -19.65
N LEU A 21 21.23 -25.75 -18.88
CA LEU A 21 20.83 -26.04 -17.50
C LEU A 21 21.30 -24.94 -16.53
N MET A 22 22.39 -24.27 -16.85
CA MET A 22 22.96 -23.17 -16.06
C MET A 22 22.12 -21.88 -16.17
N THR A 23 21.43 -21.65 -17.29
CA THR A 23 20.52 -20.50 -17.45
C THR A 23 19.18 -20.68 -16.71
N ILE A 24 18.70 -21.91 -16.54
CA ILE A 24 17.47 -22.20 -15.78
C ILE A 24 17.72 -22.13 -14.27
N ALA A 25 18.92 -22.54 -13.81
CA ALA A 25 19.31 -22.49 -12.40
C ALA A 25 19.59 -21.06 -11.87
N CYS A 26 19.72 -20.08 -12.76
CA CYS A 26 19.99 -18.67 -12.44
C CYS A 26 18.86 -17.74 -12.95
N GLY A 27 17.63 -18.27 -13.09
CA GLY A 27 16.46 -17.42 -13.21
C GLY A 27 16.09 -16.89 -11.83
N GLU A 28 16.21 -15.58 -11.62
CA GLU A 28 15.57 -14.93 -10.47
C GLU A 28 14.07 -15.23 -10.54
N ILE A 29 13.50 -15.88 -9.51
CA ILE A 29 12.05 -15.92 -9.37
C ILE A 29 11.63 -14.47 -9.17
N PRO A 30 10.76 -13.89 -10.01
CA PRO A 30 10.27 -12.54 -9.78
C PRO A 30 9.57 -12.56 -8.42
N ASN A 31 10.21 -11.94 -7.43
CA ASN A 31 9.66 -11.80 -6.10
C ASN A 31 8.53 -10.78 -6.20
N THR A 32 7.36 -11.26 -6.63
CA THR A 32 6.12 -10.50 -6.68
C THR A 32 5.49 -10.54 -5.30
N THR A 33 6.22 -10.07 -4.29
CA THR A 33 5.57 -9.59 -3.08
C THR A 33 4.97 -8.26 -3.47
N SER A 34 3.67 -8.25 -3.76
CA SER A 34 2.90 -7.01 -3.68
C SER A 34 2.95 -6.60 -2.22
N ASP A 35 3.87 -5.71 -1.87
CA ASP A 35 3.99 -5.23 -0.51
C ASP A 35 2.69 -4.50 -0.18
N ILE A 36 1.91 -5.09 0.74
CA ILE A 36 0.68 -4.47 1.21
C ILE A 36 1.09 -3.29 2.08
N GLU A 37 0.65 -2.10 1.68
CA GLU A 37 0.91 -0.88 2.44
C GLU A 37 -0.36 -0.41 3.14
N LEU A 38 -0.19 0.11 4.36
CA LEU A 38 -1.23 0.72 5.16
C LEU A 38 -0.96 2.22 5.26
N VAL A 39 -1.93 3.02 4.84
CA VAL A 39 -1.90 4.49 4.90
C VAL A 39 -2.80 4.95 6.04
N ILE A 40 -2.25 5.72 6.98
CA ILE A 40 -3.03 6.31 8.08
C ILE A 40 -3.59 7.65 7.61
N LEU A 41 -4.91 7.74 7.48
CA LEU A 41 -5.62 8.92 6.95
C LEU A 41 -6.30 9.75 8.06
N GLY A 42 -6.49 9.15 9.22
CA GLY A 42 -6.99 9.82 10.42
C GLY A 42 -6.77 8.95 11.64
N VAL A 43 -6.70 9.57 12.82
CA VAL A 43 -6.44 8.87 14.09
C VAL A 43 -7.31 9.38 15.23
N SER A 44 -8.08 10.44 14.99
CA SER A 44 -8.98 11.00 15.99
C SER A 44 -10.24 10.15 16.14
N GLN A 45 -10.88 10.29 17.29
CA GLN A 45 -12.24 9.78 17.51
C GLN A 45 -13.25 10.62 16.71
N ASP A 46 -14.53 10.28 16.86
CA ASP A 46 -15.62 11.03 16.24
C ASP A 46 -15.47 12.55 16.43
N ALA A 47 -15.86 13.29 15.39
CA ALA A 47 -15.77 14.75 15.31
C ALA A 47 -14.34 15.36 15.35
N GLY A 48 -13.30 14.53 15.33
CA GLY A 48 -11.93 14.97 15.09
C GLY A 48 -11.27 15.65 16.29
N ARG A 49 -10.07 16.19 16.09
CA ARG A 49 -9.35 16.98 17.08
C ARG A 49 -8.67 18.17 16.41
N PRO A 50 -8.80 19.42 16.90
CA PRO A 50 -9.58 19.87 18.05
C PRO A 50 -11.08 19.57 17.91
N HIS A 51 -11.68 19.01 18.96
CA HIS A 51 -13.12 18.84 19.02
C HIS A 51 -13.80 20.20 19.18
N ILE A 52 -15.05 20.35 18.71
CA ILE A 52 -15.78 21.62 18.78
C ILE A 52 -15.78 22.20 20.21
N ALA A 53 -15.39 23.47 20.32
CA ALA A 53 -15.26 24.22 21.58
C ALA A 53 -14.31 23.64 22.64
N CYS A 54 -13.43 22.70 22.28
CA CYS A 54 -12.45 22.14 23.21
C CYS A 54 -11.33 23.15 23.52
N ILE A 55 -11.27 23.61 24.78
CA ILE A 55 -10.21 24.54 25.28
C ILE A 55 -9.09 23.85 26.06
N LYS A 56 -9.07 22.51 26.10
CA LYS A 56 -8.04 21.74 26.80
C LYS A 56 -6.70 21.82 26.07
N SER A 57 -5.61 21.56 26.77
CA SER A 57 -4.24 21.56 26.22
C SER A 57 -4.02 20.57 25.05
N CYS A 58 -4.84 19.52 24.94
CA CYS A 58 -4.82 18.61 23.80
C CYS A 58 -5.41 19.22 22.50
N CYS A 59 -6.14 20.34 22.60
CA CYS A 59 -6.84 21.00 21.49
C CYS A 59 -6.27 22.39 21.18
N ILE A 60 -5.65 23.04 22.16
CA ILE A 60 -5.17 24.43 22.07
C ILE A 60 -3.66 24.47 22.27
N ASN A 61 -2.97 25.29 21.47
CA ASN A 61 -1.55 25.58 21.61
C ASN A 61 -1.29 26.56 22.77
N PRO A 62 -0.05 26.66 23.30
CA PRO A 62 0.27 27.60 24.37
C PRO A 62 -0.01 29.08 24.06
N ASP A 63 -0.08 29.45 22.76
CA ASP A 63 -0.43 30.80 22.29
C ASP A 63 -1.95 31.05 22.22
N GLY A 64 -2.78 30.09 22.65
CA GLY A 64 -4.23 30.19 22.67
C GLY A 64 -4.93 29.82 21.36
N ARG A 65 -4.19 29.48 20.29
CA ARG A 65 -4.78 29.07 19.01
C ARG A 65 -5.13 27.57 18.98
N PRO A 66 -6.18 27.15 18.26
CA PRO A 66 -6.44 25.73 18.02
C PRO A 66 -5.24 25.03 17.38
N LYS A 67 -5.01 23.77 17.76
CA LYS A 67 -4.09 22.88 17.05
C LYS A 67 -4.62 22.60 15.63
N PRO A 68 -3.77 22.19 14.69
CA PRO A 68 -4.20 21.71 13.38
C PRO A 68 -5.24 20.59 13.52
N HIS A 69 -6.17 20.53 12.58
CA HIS A 69 -7.18 19.47 12.55
C HIS A 69 -6.52 18.11 12.30
N GLU A 70 -6.84 17.16 13.15
CA GLU A 70 -6.49 15.76 13.08
C GLU A 70 -7.76 14.98 12.70
N PRO A 71 -7.80 14.39 11.48
CA PRO A 71 -9.00 13.76 10.95
C PRO A 71 -9.51 12.59 11.79
N VAL A 72 -10.82 12.35 11.71
CA VAL A 72 -11.50 11.16 12.25
C VAL A 72 -10.88 9.89 11.66
N ILE A 73 -10.81 8.82 12.45
CA ILE A 73 -10.16 7.55 12.09
C ILE A 73 -10.54 7.03 10.70
N ALA A 74 -9.55 6.89 9.84
CA ALA A 74 -9.68 6.24 8.54
C ALA A 74 -8.34 5.62 8.13
N LEU A 75 -8.41 4.51 7.39
CA LEU A 75 -7.23 3.81 6.88
C LEU A 75 -7.35 3.62 5.37
N GLY A 76 -6.23 3.70 4.67
CA GLY A 76 -6.09 3.21 3.30
C GLY A 76 -5.29 1.93 3.28
N VAL A 77 -5.66 0.97 2.44
CA VAL A 77 -4.84 -0.23 2.18
C VAL A 77 -4.59 -0.32 0.68
N THR A 78 -3.36 -0.61 0.27
CA THR A 78 -3.00 -0.79 -1.13
C THR A 78 -2.10 -2.00 -1.31
N ASP A 79 -2.20 -2.66 -2.46
CA ASP A 79 -1.28 -3.71 -2.92
C ASP A 79 -0.34 -3.21 -4.05
N GLY A 80 -0.31 -1.88 -4.25
CA GLY A 80 0.40 -1.21 -5.34
C GLY A 80 -0.40 -1.15 -6.65
N SER A 81 -1.40 -2.01 -6.83
CA SER A 81 -2.27 -2.00 -8.01
C SER A 81 -3.60 -1.30 -7.73
N THR A 82 -4.20 -1.61 -6.58
CA THR A 82 -5.51 -1.15 -6.13
C THR A 82 -5.40 -0.50 -4.76
N ALA A 83 -6.29 0.44 -4.47
CA ALA A 83 -6.43 1.05 -3.15
C ALA A 83 -7.84 0.81 -2.61
N VAL A 84 -7.96 0.62 -1.31
CA VAL A 84 -9.24 0.55 -0.59
C VAL A 84 -9.23 1.53 0.58
N LEU A 85 -10.40 2.08 0.87
CA LEU A 85 -10.60 2.98 2.01
C LEU A 85 -11.40 2.26 3.09
N ILE A 86 -10.99 2.43 4.35
CA ILE A 86 -11.70 1.98 5.53
C ILE A 86 -12.19 3.23 6.26
N GLU A 87 -13.50 3.31 6.44
CA GLU A 87 -14.33 4.42 6.92
C GLU A 87 -14.61 5.54 5.90
N ALA A 88 -15.89 5.94 5.80
CA ALA A 88 -16.36 7.14 5.13
C ALA A 88 -16.65 8.23 6.17
N THR A 89 -15.60 8.75 6.81
CA THR A 89 -15.73 9.72 7.90
C THR A 89 -16.19 11.10 7.38
N PRO A 90 -16.62 12.04 8.26
CA PRO A 90 -16.85 13.43 7.85
C PRO A 90 -15.66 14.11 7.12
N ASP A 91 -14.44 13.60 7.31
CA ASP A 91 -13.22 14.12 6.68
C ASP A 91 -12.90 13.44 5.32
N LEU A 92 -13.84 12.64 4.78
CA LEU A 92 -13.65 11.84 3.57
C LEU A 92 -13.02 12.59 2.39
N PRO A 93 -13.43 13.84 2.04
CA PRO A 93 -12.80 14.54 0.92
C PRO A 93 -11.29 14.76 1.07
N ALA A 94 -10.82 15.05 2.29
CA ALA A 94 -9.39 15.22 2.56
C ALA A 94 -8.67 13.87 2.56
N GLN A 95 -9.27 12.86 3.20
CA GLN A 95 -8.72 11.51 3.32
C GLN A 95 -8.60 10.80 1.97
N TRP A 96 -9.61 10.94 1.10
CA TRP A 96 -9.59 10.43 -0.27
C TRP A 96 -8.43 11.02 -1.07
N ASN A 97 -8.27 12.34 -1.00
CA ASN A 97 -7.21 13.04 -1.73
C ASN A 97 -5.82 12.66 -1.20
N GLN A 98 -5.67 12.51 0.13
CA GLN A 98 -4.43 12.03 0.73
C GLN A 98 -4.11 10.61 0.25
N LEU A 99 -5.05 9.68 0.32
CA LEU A 99 -4.84 8.30 -0.15
C LEU A 99 -4.43 8.25 -1.62
N LYS A 100 -5.06 9.08 -2.46
CA LYS A 100 -4.70 9.22 -3.87
C LYS A 100 -3.30 9.80 -4.06
N GLN A 101 -2.90 10.76 -3.24
CA GLN A 101 -1.56 11.35 -3.31
C GLN A 101 -0.48 10.33 -2.91
N GLU A 102 -0.72 9.54 -1.87
CA GLU A 102 0.23 8.54 -1.38
C GLU A 102 0.38 7.34 -2.33
N THR A 103 -0.74 6.87 -2.91
CA THR A 103 -0.75 5.62 -3.70
C THR A 103 -0.79 5.84 -5.21
N GLY A 104 -1.11 7.06 -5.67
CA GLY A 104 -1.40 7.36 -7.07
C GLY A 104 -2.72 6.78 -7.58
N LYS A 105 -3.57 6.23 -6.70
CA LYS A 105 -4.82 5.52 -7.05
C LYS A 105 -6.03 6.14 -6.35
N ASN A 106 -7.17 6.14 -7.03
CA ASN A 106 -8.43 6.35 -6.31
C ASN A 106 -8.83 5.04 -5.62
N PRO A 107 -9.43 5.07 -4.43
CA PRO A 107 -10.02 3.90 -3.81
C PRO A 107 -11.06 3.23 -4.71
N GLU A 108 -10.96 1.92 -4.90
CA GLU A 108 -11.91 1.12 -5.69
C GLU A 108 -13.00 0.49 -4.82
N ALA A 109 -12.72 0.35 -3.52
CA ALA A 109 -13.66 -0.17 -2.54
C ALA A 109 -13.63 0.65 -1.25
N LEU A 110 -14.75 0.63 -0.53
CA LEU A 110 -14.93 1.29 0.75
C LEU A 110 -15.53 0.29 1.75
N PHE A 111 -14.89 0.18 2.91
CA PHE A 111 -15.33 -0.68 4.01
C PHE A 111 -15.72 0.18 5.20
N ILE A 112 -16.87 -0.11 5.80
CA ILE A 112 -17.31 0.49 7.05
C ILE A 112 -17.19 -0.56 8.15
N THR A 113 -16.49 -0.26 9.23
CA THR A 113 -16.35 -1.25 10.32
C THR A 113 -17.64 -1.37 11.13
N HIS A 114 -18.34 -0.26 11.32
CA HIS A 114 -19.60 -0.20 12.05
C HIS A 114 -20.40 1.07 11.74
N ALA A 115 -21.70 1.06 12.04
CA ALA A 115 -22.61 2.15 11.75
C ALA A 115 -22.64 3.21 12.87
N HIS A 116 -21.51 3.88 13.13
CA HIS A 116 -21.46 5.08 13.97
C HIS A 116 -21.21 6.35 13.14
N ILE A 117 -21.74 7.49 13.57
CA ILE A 117 -21.82 8.71 12.75
C ILE A 117 -20.44 9.19 12.27
N GLY A 118 -19.37 9.02 13.05
CA GLY A 118 -18.02 9.40 12.61
C GLY A 118 -17.41 8.47 11.55
N HIS A 119 -18.07 7.36 11.23
CA HIS A 119 -17.53 6.32 10.34
C HIS A 119 -18.21 6.28 8.97
N TYR A 120 -19.41 6.84 8.77
CA TYR A 120 -20.17 6.70 7.51
C TYR A 120 -20.82 7.98 6.94
N THR A 121 -20.56 9.15 7.50
CA THR A 121 -21.25 10.39 7.10
C THR A 121 -20.60 11.19 5.97
N GLY A 122 -19.41 10.77 5.51
CA GLY A 122 -18.68 11.39 4.40
C GLY A 122 -19.31 11.17 3.03
#